data_AF-A0A2G6KG04-F1
#
_entry.id   AF-A0A2G6KG04-F1
#
_cell.length_a   1.000
_cell.length_b   1.000
_cell.length_c   1.000
_cell.angle_alpha   90.00
_cell.angle_beta   90.00
_cell.angle_gamma   90.00
#
_symmetry.space_group_name_H-M   'P 1'
#
loop_
_entity.id
_entity.type
_entity.pdbx_description
1 polymer ?
#
loop_
_entity_poly.entity_id
_entity_poly.type
_entity_poly.pdbx_seq_one_letter_code
_entity_poly.pdbx_strand_id
1 'polypeptide(L)'
;MRLILGMFLIYMFFFWITNWGLWLTKMSFDPQVIAIYYLGDTASDFGVPPRPLGAMFEHSHQHLFAMGMLLLTLTHLVIFLPIPMRVKGPLVMGTFVTALLEQGADWIIRFGGAQFAWLKIAAFLALQILLLALIVALLVGIIRPMSSKRAGPGAPQAMVQGRQS
;
A
#
# COMPACT_ATOMS: atom_id res chain seq x y z
N MET A 1 6.63 19.49 10.46
CA MET A 1 5.81 18.40 9.91
C MET A 1 6.36 17.76 8.63
N ARG A 2 6.85 18.53 7.64
CA ARG A 2 7.42 17.96 6.39
C ARG A 2 8.59 17.00 6.61
N LEU A 3 9.47 17.28 7.58
CA LEU A 3 10.59 16.40 7.92
C LEU A 3 10.13 15.01 8.37
N ILE A 4 9.18 14.93 9.31
CA ILE A 4 8.65 13.66 9.84
C ILE A 4 8.00 12.84 8.71
N LEU A 5 7.19 13.48 7.87
CA LEU A 5 6.59 12.83 6.72
C LEU A 5 7.65 12.32 5.73
N GLY A 6 8.68 13.12 5.45
CA GLY A 6 9.81 12.72 4.61
C GLY A 6 10.54 11.49 5.16
N MET A 7 10.85 11.48 6.46
CA MET A 7 11.47 10.33 7.13
C MET A 7 10.58 9.09 7.03
N PHE A 8 9.29 9.22 7.32
CA PHE A 8 8.32 8.14 7.17
C PHE A 8 8.32 7.56 5.75
N LEU A 9 8.31 8.41 4.71
CA LEU A 9 8.32 7.96 3.32
C LEU A 9 9.63 7.26 2.92
N ILE A 10 10.77 7.62 3.52
CA ILE A 10 12.04 6.89 3.33
C ILE A 10 11.91 5.47 3.87
N TYR A 11 11.37 5.29 5.08
CA TYR A 11 11.11 3.95 5.63
C TYR A 11 10.11 3.17 4.77
N MET A 12 9.07 3.81 4.26
CA MET A 12 8.10 3.17 3.36
C MET A 12 8.72 2.75 2.02
N PHE A 13 9.66 3.55 1.49
CA PHE A 13 10.38 3.19 0.27
C PHE A 13 11.33 2.01 0.49
N PHE A 14 12.05 1.96 1.62
CA PHE A 14 12.85 0.79 1.97
C PHE A 14 11.99 -0.44 2.20
N PHE A 15 10.86 -0.31 2.88
CA PHE A 15 9.87 -1.38 3.03
C PHE A 15 9.45 -1.92 1.65
N TRP A 16 9.10 -1.04 0.71
CA TRP A 16 8.76 -1.40 -0.66
C TRP A 16 9.88 -2.18 -1.37
N ILE A 17 11.14 -1.72 -1.27
CA ILE A 17 12.31 -2.44 -1.83
C ILE A 17 12.48 -3.82 -1.18
N THR A 18 12.42 -3.91 0.14
CA THR A 18 12.60 -5.18 0.85
C THR A 18 11.49 -6.17 0.51
N ASN A 19 10.28 -5.69 0.21
CA ASN A 19 9.18 -6.53 -0.23
C ASN A 19 9.49 -7.20 -1.58
N TRP A 20 10.09 -6.46 -2.53
CA TRP A 20 10.62 -7.04 -3.77
C TRP A 20 11.73 -8.07 -3.51
N GLY A 21 12.66 -7.80 -2.61
CA GLY A 21 13.70 -8.76 -2.22
C GLY A 21 13.12 -10.06 -1.66
N LEU A 22 12.12 -9.97 -0.78
CA LEU A 22 11.43 -11.14 -0.23
C LEU A 22 10.66 -11.92 -1.30
N TRP A 23 9.98 -11.22 -2.22
CA TRP A 23 9.25 -11.86 -3.31
C TRP A 23 10.18 -12.66 -4.24
N LEU A 24 11.27 -12.04 -4.70
CA LEU A 24 12.22 -12.66 -5.62
C LEU A 24 12.95 -13.85 -4.99
N THR A 25 13.16 -13.84 -3.68
CA THR A 25 13.85 -14.93 -2.97
C THR A 25 12.94 -16.08 -2.57
N LYS A 26 11.64 -15.84 -2.34
CA LYS A 26 10.71 -16.87 -1.84
C LYS A 26 9.72 -17.42 -2.86
N MET A 27 9.28 -16.63 -3.83
CA MET A 27 8.14 -16.99 -4.69
C MET A 27 8.46 -17.00 -6.17
N SER A 28 9.42 -16.19 -6.63
CA SER A 28 9.67 -15.98 -8.07
C SER A 28 8.41 -15.46 -8.81
N PHE A 29 8.53 -15.28 -10.13
CA PHE A 29 7.39 -14.99 -11.01
C PHE A 29 6.82 -16.23 -11.70
N ASP A 30 7.25 -17.41 -11.25
CA ASP A 30 6.73 -18.69 -11.72
C ASP A 30 5.55 -19.14 -10.84
N PRO A 31 4.33 -19.26 -11.40
CA PRO A 31 3.16 -19.73 -10.66
C PRO A 31 3.33 -21.14 -10.08
N GLN A 32 4.15 -22.00 -10.68
CA GLN A 32 4.38 -23.35 -10.18
C GLN A 32 5.17 -23.33 -8.86
N VAL A 33 6.18 -22.47 -8.75
CA VAL A 33 6.94 -22.26 -7.51
C VAL A 33 6.01 -21.78 -6.40
N ILE A 34 5.11 -20.86 -6.70
CA ILE A 34 4.09 -20.38 -5.75
C ILE A 34 3.15 -21.51 -5.35
N ALA A 35 2.66 -22.30 -6.30
CA ALA A 35 1.76 -23.41 -6.01
C ALA A 35 2.43 -24.45 -5.08
N ILE A 36 3.67 -24.85 -5.38
CA ILE A 36 4.47 -25.76 -4.55
C ILE A 36 4.69 -25.17 -3.15
N TYR A 37 4.96 -23.86 -3.06
CA TYR A 37 5.17 -23.19 -1.77
C TYR A 37 3.98 -23.29 -0.82
N TYR A 38 2.74 -23.28 -1.33
CA TYR A 38 1.52 -23.36 -0.50
C TYR A 38 0.96 -24.77 -0.37
N LEU A 39 0.95 -25.54 -1.47
CA LEU A 39 0.37 -26.88 -1.53
C LEU A 39 1.35 -27.98 -1.14
N GLY A 40 2.64 -27.67 -1.07
CA GLY A 40 3.69 -28.68 -0.93
C GLY A 40 3.94 -29.41 -2.25
N ASP A 41 4.93 -30.29 -2.23
CA ASP A 41 5.26 -31.16 -3.36
C ASP A 41 5.44 -32.58 -2.85
N THR A 42 4.41 -33.40 -3.01
CA THR A 42 4.42 -34.82 -2.67
C THR A 42 5.08 -35.69 -3.76
N ALA A 43 5.42 -35.11 -4.92
CA ALA A 43 6.06 -35.80 -6.03
C ALA A 43 7.60 -35.68 -6.01
N SER A 44 8.14 -34.69 -5.30
CA SER A 44 9.58 -34.62 -4.99
C SER A 44 10.02 -35.76 -4.07
N ASP A 45 11.22 -36.29 -4.30
CA ASP A 45 11.81 -37.42 -3.54
C ASP A 45 11.85 -37.21 -2.01
N PHE A 46 11.74 -35.96 -1.54
CA PHE A 46 11.77 -35.59 -0.12
C PHE A 46 10.42 -35.10 0.43
N GLY A 47 9.36 -35.02 -0.39
CA GLY A 47 8.00 -34.70 0.04
C GLY A 47 7.90 -33.39 0.84
N VAL A 48 7.67 -32.25 0.20
CA VAL A 48 7.45 -31.00 0.94
C VAL A 48 6.00 -30.98 1.45
N PRO A 49 5.76 -31.02 2.77
CA PRO A 49 4.40 -30.95 3.28
C PRO A 49 3.79 -29.58 2.96
N PRO A 50 2.49 -29.53 2.70
CA PRO A 50 1.83 -28.26 2.49
C PRO A 50 1.93 -27.32 3.70
N ARG A 51 1.74 -26.02 3.47
CA ARG A 51 1.90 -25.02 4.53
C ARG A 51 0.91 -25.27 5.69
N PRO A 52 1.39 -25.34 6.95
CA PRO A 52 0.54 -25.55 8.11
C PRO A 52 -0.45 -24.39 8.33
N LEU A 53 -1.69 -24.72 8.74
CA LEU A 53 -2.73 -23.71 8.98
C LEU A 53 -2.34 -22.71 10.07
N GLY A 54 -1.71 -23.16 11.16
CA GLY A 54 -1.24 -22.28 12.24
C GLY A 54 -0.32 -21.17 11.72
N ALA A 55 0.64 -21.53 10.86
CA ALA A 55 1.55 -20.57 10.25
C ALA A 55 0.84 -19.61 9.27
N MET A 56 -0.22 -20.07 8.58
CA MET A 56 -1.02 -19.20 7.72
C MET A 56 -1.87 -18.20 8.51
N PHE A 57 -2.46 -18.64 9.63
CA PHE A 57 -3.21 -17.76 10.53
C PHE A 57 -2.30 -16.73 11.18
N GLU A 58 -1.13 -17.14 11.67
CA GLU A 58 -0.16 -16.21 12.26
C GLU A 58 0.32 -15.17 11.25
N HIS A 59 0.68 -15.60 10.04
CA HIS A 59 1.07 -14.70 8.97
C HIS A 59 -0.05 -13.71 8.61
N SER A 60 -1.28 -14.22 8.45
CA SER A 60 -2.44 -13.40 8.08
C SER A 60 -2.80 -12.41 9.18
N HIS A 61 -2.74 -12.81 10.45
CA HIS A 61 -3.02 -11.94 11.59
C HIS A 61 -2.04 -10.76 11.63
N GLN A 62 -0.74 -11.05 11.50
CA GLN A 62 0.31 -10.04 11.48
C GLN A 62 0.19 -9.12 10.25
N HIS A 63 -0.01 -9.69 9.06
CA HIS A 63 -0.10 -8.92 7.81
C HIS A 63 -1.37 -8.07 7.73
N LEU A 64 -2.53 -8.59 8.10
CA LEU A 64 -3.78 -7.82 8.06
C LEU A 64 -3.71 -6.60 8.98
N PHE A 65 -3.14 -6.77 10.18
CA PHE A 65 -2.95 -5.65 11.10
C PHE A 65 -1.93 -4.64 10.56
N ALA A 66 -0.74 -5.10 10.16
CA ALA A 66 0.33 -4.23 9.66
C ALA A 66 -0.07 -3.48 8.39
N MET A 67 -0.69 -4.18 7.41
CA MET A 67 -1.20 -3.57 6.18
C MET A 67 -2.35 -2.61 6.48
N GLY A 68 -3.27 -2.97 7.38
CA GLY A 68 -4.34 -2.05 7.79
C GLY A 68 -3.81 -0.72 8.28
N MET A 69 -2.79 -0.73 9.15
CA MET A 69 -2.16 0.49 9.66
C MET A 69 -1.36 1.24 8.58
N LEU A 70 -0.56 0.53 7.77
CA LEU A 70 0.25 1.11 6.70
C LEU A 70 -0.63 1.79 5.65
N LEU A 71 -1.67 1.10 5.18
CA LEU A 71 -2.58 1.61 4.17
C LEU A 71 -3.41 2.76 4.71
N LEU A 72 -3.95 2.65 5.93
CA LEU A 72 -4.63 3.76 6.58
C LEU A 72 -3.73 4.99 6.62
N THR A 73 -2.49 4.86 7.06
CA THR A 73 -1.55 5.99 7.18
C THR A 73 -1.28 6.64 5.82
N LEU A 74 -0.88 5.87 4.80
CA LEU A 74 -0.57 6.42 3.49
C LEU A 74 -1.79 7.04 2.82
N THR A 75 -2.92 6.34 2.82
CA THR A 75 -4.13 6.81 2.15
C THR A 75 -4.76 8.01 2.86
N HIS A 76 -4.72 8.05 4.19
CA HIS A 76 -5.16 9.20 4.98
C HIS A 76 -4.35 10.46 4.64
N LEU A 77 -3.03 10.33 4.51
CA LEU A 77 -2.16 11.45 4.12
C LEU A 77 -2.47 11.96 2.70
N VAL A 78 -2.82 11.07 1.78
CA VAL A 78 -3.18 11.43 0.39
C VAL A 78 -4.47 12.25 0.31
N ILE A 79 -5.38 12.15 1.28
CA ILE A 79 -6.61 12.96 1.31
C ILE A 79 -6.28 14.47 1.32
N PHE A 80 -5.21 14.85 2.02
CA PHE A 80 -4.76 16.25 2.15
C PHE A 80 -4.03 16.79 0.91
N LEU A 81 -3.66 15.94 -0.05
CA LEU A 81 -3.02 16.41 -1.27
C LEU A 81 -4.05 17.05 -2.22
N PRO A 82 -3.69 18.05 -3.03
CA PRO A 82 -4.58 18.68 -4.00
C PRO A 82 -4.78 17.81 -5.27
N ILE A 83 -5.06 16.52 -5.11
CA ILE A 83 -5.33 15.56 -6.19
C ILE A 83 -6.86 15.48 -6.40
N PRO A 84 -7.36 15.39 -7.65
CA PRO A 84 -8.79 15.23 -7.92
C PRO A 84 -9.35 13.93 -7.32
N MET A 85 -10.60 13.96 -6.85
CA MET A 85 -11.26 12.79 -6.23
C MET A 85 -11.34 11.58 -7.17
N ARG A 86 -11.44 11.81 -8.49
CA ARG A 86 -11.45 10.76 -9.51
C ARG A 86 -10.19 9.89 -9.54
N VAL A 87 -9.07 10.40 -9.02
CA VAL A 87 -7.81 9.64 -8.89
C VAL A 87 -7.65 9.13 -7.46
N LYS A 88 -7.96 9.96 -6.46
CA LYS A 88 -7.85 9.58 -5.04
C LYS A 88 -8.70 8.36 -4.68
N GLY A 89 -9.97 8.34 -5.10
CA GLY A 89 -10.91 7.27 -4.76
C GLY A 89 -10.44 5.90 -5.23
N PRO A 90 -10.15 5.72 -6.54
CA PRO A 90 -9.60 4.46 -7.06
C PRO A 90 -8.24 4.11 -6.47
N LEU A 91 -7.37 5.09 -6.18
CA LEU A 91 -6.07 4.82 -5.57
C LEU A 91 -6.23 4.26 -4.15
N VAL A 92 -7.07 4.86 -3.32
CA VAL A 92 -7.36 4.38 -1.96
C VAL A 92 -8.02 3.02 -2.01
N MET A 93 -9.15 2.90 -2.72
CA MET A 93 -9.91 1.66 -2.79
C MET A 93 -9.11 0.52 -3.43
N GLY A 94 -8.42 0.81 -4.53
CA GLY A 94 -7.57 -0.15 -5.21
C GLY A 94 -6.47 -0.69 -4.29
N THR A 95 -5.87 0.16 -3.46
CA THR A 95 -4.79 -0.29 -2.55
C THR A 95 -5.33 -1.24 -1.49
N PHE A 96 -6.49 -0.93 -0.89
CA PHE A 96 -7.13 -1.83 0.08
C PHE A 96 -7.57 -3.16 -0.56
N VAL A 97 -8.19 -3.11 -1.74
CA VAL A 97 -8.65 -4.31 -2.45
C VAL A 97 -7.47 -5.18 -2.85
N THR A 98 -6.41 -4.62 -3.42
CA THR A 98 -5.23 -5.38 -3.83
C THR A 98 -4.49 -5.98 -2.64
N ALA A 99 -4.41 -5.29 -1.50
CA ALA A 99 -3.84 -5.86 -0.28
C ALA A 99 -4.67 -7.02 0.28
N LEU A 100 -6.00 -6.91 0.27
CA LEU A 100 -6.87 -8.02 0.66
C LEU A 100 -6.76 -9.20 -0.29
N LEU A 101 -6.67 -8.95 -1.60
CA LEU A 101 -6.47 -10.01 -2.60
C LEU A 101 -5.10 -10.67 -2.45
N GLU A 102 -4.05 -9.91 -2.15
CA GLU A 102 -2.70 -10.43 -1.96
C GLU A 102 -2.67 -11.39 -0.76
N GLN A 103 -3.27 -11.01 0.36
CA GLN A 103 -3.33 -11.87 1.54
C GLN A 103 -4.35 -13.00 1.39
N GLY A 104 -5.48 -12.75 0.71
CA GLY A 104 -6.51 -13.74 0.43
C GLY A 104 -6.04 -14.82 -0.56
N ALA A 105 -5.17 -14.47 -1.50
CA ALA A 105 -4.62 -15.42 -2.47
C ALA A 105 -3.87 -16.57 -1.77
N ASP A 106 -3.23 -16.34 -0.62
CA ASP A 106 -2.57 -17.41 0.17
C ASP A 106 -3.56 -18.52 0.55
N TRP A 107 -4.75 -18.12 1.00
CA TRP A 107 -5.83 -19.01 1.39
C TRP A 107 -6.45 -19.68 0.16
N ILE A 108 -6.69 -18.91 -0.89
CA ILE A 108 -7.30 -19.43 -2.12
C ILE A 108 -6.37 -20.43 -2.81
N ILE A 109 -5.05 -20.23 -2.83
CA ILE A 109 -4.12 -21.23 -3.39
C ILE A 109 -4.17 -22.51 -2.57
N ARG A 110 -4.13 -22.39 -1.24
CA ARG A 110 -4.13 -23.55 -0.33
C ARG A 110 -5.38 -24.42 -0.47
N PHE A 111 -6.56 -23.82 -0.61
CA PHE A 111 -7.84 -24.53 -0.59
C PHE A 111 -8.52 -24.63 -1.96
N GLY A 112 -8.24 -23.70 -2.86
CA GLY A 112 -8.79 -23.63 -4.20
C GLY A 112 -7.91 -24.27 -5.27
N GLY A 113 -6.59 -24.41 -5.04
CA GLY A 113 -5.67 -25.11 -5.93
C GLY A 113 -4.67 -24.21 -6.68
N ALA A 114 -3.78 -24.85 -7.44
CA ALA A 114 -2.60 -24.24 -8.05
C ALA A 114 -2.92 -23.15 -9.09
N GLN A 115 -4.08 -23.22 -9.75
CA GLN A 115 -4.48 -22.23 -10.76
C GLN A 115 -4.59 -20.80 -10.22
N PHE A 116 -4.78 -20.64 -8.90
CA PHE A 116 -4.84 -19.34 -8.25
C PHE A 116 -3.47 -18.73 -7.95
N ALA A 117 -2.36 -19.40 -8.28
CA ALA A 117 -1.02 -18.83 -8.16
C ALA A 117 -0.88 -17.53 -8.98
N TRP A 118 -1.51 -17.45 -10.14
CA TRP A 118 -1.56 -16.23 -10.95
C TRP A 118 -2.24 -15.06 -10.24
N LEU A 119 -3.27 -15.33 -9.43
CA LEU A 119 -3.94 -14.30 -8.63
C LEU A 119 -2.98 -13.67 -7.62
N LYS A 120 -2.11 -14.48 -7.00
CA LYS A 120 -1.09 -13.97 -6.06
C LYS A 120 -0.11 -13.04 -6.76
N ILE A 121 0.38 -13.41 -7.93
CA ILE A 121 1.30 -12.57 -8.73
C ILE A 121 0.61 -11.27 -9.12
N ALA A 122 -0.60 -11.34 -9.67
CA ALA A 122 -1.35 -10.17 -10.11
C ALA A 122 -1.66 -9.22 -8.94
N ALA A 123 -2.10 -9.77 -7.79
CA ALA A 123 -2.39 -8.99 -6.60
C ALA A 123 -1.13 -8.34 -6.02
N PHE A 124 0.00 -9.06 -5.97
CA PHE A 124 1.29 -8.51 -5.54
C PHE A 124 1.71 -7.34 -6.44
N LEU A 125 1.74 -7.53 -7.76
CA LEU A 125 2.16 -6.48 -8.70
C LEU A 125 1.25 -5.25 -8.62
N ALA A 126 -0.08 -5.46 -8.57
CA ALA A 126 -1.04 -4.38 -8.44
C ALA A 126 -0.83 -3.60 -7.13
N LEU A 127 -0.60 -4.30 -6.02
CA LEU A 127 -0.30 -3.69 -4.72
C LEU A 127 1.02 -2.90 -4.77
N GLN A 128 2.08 -3.44 -5.36
CA GLN A 128 3.37 -2.76 -5.49
C GLN A 128 3.26 -1.45 -6.30
N ILE A 129 2.50 -1.47 -7.40
CA ILE A 129 2.27 -0.29 -8.23
C ILE A 129 1.50 0.78 -7.44
N LEU A 130 0.45 0.38 -6.73
CA LEU A 130 -0.38 1.30 -5.95
C LEU A 130 0.36 1.88 -4.75
N LEU A 131 1.13 1.07 -4.03
CA LEU A 131 2.00 1.52 -2.94
C LEU A 131 3.05 2.51 -3.45
N LEU A 132 3.71 2.21 -4.56
CA LEU A 132 4.67 3.13 -5.16
C LEU A 132 3.99 4.44 -5.58
N ALA A 133 2.80 4.37 -6.19
CA ALA A 133 2.04 5.55 -6.56
C ALA A 133 1.68 6.43 -5.34
N LEU A 134 1.28 5.82 -4.22
CA LEU A 134 1.04 6.54 -2.95
C LEU A 134 2.32 7.21 -2.42
N ILE A 135 3.44 6.48 -2.38
CA ILE A 135 4.73 7.00 -1.93
C ILE A 135 5.16 8.19 -2.79
N VAL A 136 5.13 8.03 -4.12
CA VAL A 136 5.51 9.08 -5.08
C VAL A 136 4.57 10.28 -4.98
N ALA A 137 3.26 10.08 -4.89
CA ALA A 137 2.30 11.17 -4.75
C ALA A 137 2.59 12.00 -3.50
N LEU A 138 2.84 11.35 -2.36
CA LEU A 138 3.18 12.00 -1.10
C LEU A 138 4.53 12.73 -1.16
N LEU A 139 5.55 12.14 -1.80
CA LEU A 139 6.85 12.80 -2.02
C LEU A 139 6.69 14.07 -2.87
N VAL A 140 5.95 14.00 -3.97
CA VAL A 140 5.66 15.18 -4.82
C VAL A 140 4.89 16.24 -4.03
N GLY A 141 3.95 15.82 -3.17
CA GLY A 141 3.20 16.72 -2.28
C GLY A 141 4.07 17.44 -1.25
N ILE A 142 5.19 16.85 -0.81
CA ILE A 142 6.16 17.53 0.06
C ILE A 142 6.92 18.61 -0.71
N ILE A 143 7.35 18.29 -1.94
CA ILE A 143 8.24 19.13 -2.76
C ILE A 143 7.48 20.32 -3.34
N ARG A 144 6.22 20.15 -3.75
CA ARG A 144 5.40 21.22 -4.32
C ARG A 144 4.62 21.94 -3.20
N PRO A 145 5.08 23.11 -2.70
CA PRO A 145 4.29 23.87 -1.75
C PRO A 145 2.93 24.21 -2.36
N MET A 146 1.85 23.97 -1.61
CA MET A 146 0.52 24.44 -1.98
C MET A 146 0.58 25.95 -2.19
N SER A 147 0.51 26.38 -3.44
CA SER A 147 0.32 27.78 -3.78
C SER A 147 -1.00 28.22 -3.16
N SER A 148 -0.93 28.97 -2.06
CA SER A 148 -2.09 29.65 -1.46
C SER A 148 -2.57 30.75 -2.42
N LYS A 149 -3.28 30.36 -3.47
CA LYS A 149 -4.07 31.28 -4.29
C LYS A 149 -5.50 31.27 -3.76
N ARG A 150 -5.68 31.86 -2.57
CA ARG A 150 -6.96 32.36 -2.06
C ARG A 150 -6.71 33.33 -0.89
N ALA A 151 -5.93 34.37 -1.14
CA ALA A 151 -6.12 35.66 -0.50
C ALA A 151 -6.67 36.58 -1.60
N GLY A 152 -7.99 36.67 -1.70
CA GLY A 152 -8.61 37.71 -2.52
C GLY A 152 -8.25 39.07 -1.90
N PRO A 153 -7.74 40.04 -2.66
CA PRO A 153 -7.57 41.39 -2.18
C PRO A 153 -8.96 42.03 -2.09
N GLY A 154 -9.54 42.09 -0.88
CA GLY A 154 -10.89 42.60 -0.73
C GLY A 154 -11.41 42.59 0.70
N ALA A 155 -10.75 43.31 1.60
CA ALA A 155 -11.38 43.81 2.81
C ALA A 155 -10.96 45.28 3.00
N PRO A 156 -11.87 46.26 2.81
CA PRO A 156 -11.56 47.68 2.95
C PRO A 156 -11.15 48.01 4.39
N GLN A 157 -9.95 48.59 4.54
CA GLN A 157 -9.54 49.30 5.74
C GLN A 157 -10.31 50.63 5.80
N ALA A 158 -11.51 50.64 6.37
CA ALA A 158 -12.27 51.87 6.56
C ALA A 158 -13.23 51.79 7.74
N MET A 159 -12.72 51.66 8.99
CA MET A 159 -13.42 52.14 10.18
C MET A 159 -12.57 52.14 11.46
N VAL A 160 -11.36 52.73 11.46
CA VAL A 160 -10.63 53.01 12.72
C VAL A 160 -10.04 54.42 12.66
N GLN A 161 -10.89 55.42 12.45
CA GLN A 161 -10.56 56.80 12.76
C GLN A 161 -11.85 57.60 12.90
N GLY A 162 -12.27 57.90 14.13
CA GLY A 162 -13.39 58.80 14.36
C GLY A 162 -14.27 58.45 15.55
N ARG A 163 -13.73 58.56 16.77
CA ARG A 163 -14.41 59.19 17.93
C ARG A 163 -13.50 59.13 19.17
N GLN A 164 -12.59 60.09 19.25
CA GLN A 164 -12.26 60.71 20.52
C GLN A 164 -12.65 62.19 20.37
N SER A 165 -13.74 62.55 21.03
CA SER A 165 -14.12 63.91 21.42
C SER A 165 -15.20 63.77 22.48
#